data_AF-A0A7W6STK1-F1
#
_entry.id   AF-A0A7W6STK1-F1
#
_cell.length_a   1.000
_cell.length_b   1.000
_cell.length_c   1.000
_cell.angle_alpha   90.00
_cell.angle_beta   90.00
_cell.angle_gamma   90.00
#
_symmetry.space_group_name_H-M   'P 1'
#
loop_
_entity.id
_entity.type
_entity.pdbx_description
1 polymer ?
#
loop_
_entity_poly.entity_id
_entity_poly.type
_entity_poly.pdbx_seq_one_letter_code
_entity_poly.pdbx_strand_id
1 'polypeptide(L)'
;MGKEIKYLPSKTGPKKINPAQGILDVYVDKQTEIQGIEMGVLSDGTPFLTQRGLARLCGVQNAHIGTIGAEWDEEIQKPRITTIKNLLSARGQTPTAPYFDVSDEKRQVYAYPDYVCLAILEYYAFEAGANVKPEAVQNFRQLAGMALREFIYTQLGYSPSARVPDSWSLFHDRVSLVFHTVPHGYFSVFKEMSDIIVTLIRQGAQVDDKFIPDISVGQHWANHWRDTGLEAAHGERIQYEHNYPSYFPQAASNPQPAYCYPDSCLGEFRRWMRDVYLKDKMPTYLSTKAKQGALPPSFVKLALEALSPATRPKALS
;
A
#
# COMPACT_ATOMS: atom_id res chain seq x y z
N MET A 1 37.88 47.95 11.83
CA MET A 1 36.93 47.79 12.97
C MET A 1 35.84 48.84 12.78
N GLY A 2 34.54 48.57 12.74
CA GLY A 2 33.77 47.34 12.83
C GLY A 2 32.27 47.68 12.73
N LYS A 3 31.57 46.88 11.91
CA LYS A 3 30.15 46.44 11.96
C LYS A 3 29.02 47.46 11.72
N GLU A 4 28.59 47.49 10.46
CA GLU A 4 27.19 47.69 10.04
C GLU A 4 26.33 46.47 10.40
N ILE A 5 25.10 46.71 10.85
CA ILE A 5 24.00 45.73 10.88
C ILE A 5 22.80 46.48 10.26
N LYS A 6 22.48 46.24 8.98
CA LYS A 6 21.81 45.06 8.40
C LYS A 6 20.46 44.85 9.08
N TYR A 7 19.37 45.14 8.38
CA TYR A 7 18.10 44.41 8.36
C TYR A 7 16.96 45.38 8.00
N LEU A 8 16.59 45.35 6.73
CA LEU A 8 15.23 45.63 6.28
C LEU A 8 14.34 44.43 6.66
N PRO A 9 13.03 44.63 6.92
CA PRO A 9 12.13 43.58 7.40
C PRO A 9 12.05 42.41 6.41
N SER A 10 12.12 41.18 6.92
CA SER A 10 12.09 39.97 6.11
C SER A 10 10.74 39.81 5.42
N LYS A 11 10.79 39.52 4.11
CA LYS A 11 9.67 38.97 3.34
C LYS A 11 8.97 37.89 4.17
N THR A 12 7.65 38.02 4.32
CA THR A 12 6.78 36.99 4.88
C THR A 12 7.06 35.65 4.21
N GLY A 13 7.64 34.72 4.98
CA GLY A 13 7.94 33.36 4.56
C GLY A 13 6.66 32.56 4.23
N PRO A 14 6.80 31.39 3.60
CA PRO A 14 5.68 30.55 3.22
C PRO A 14 4.86 30.18 4.46
N LYS A 15 3.53 30.28 4.34
CA LYS A 15 2.58 29.90 5.38
C LYS A 15 2.88 28.47 5.84
N LYS A 16 3.01 28.28 7.16
CA LYS A 16 3.19 26.96 7.79
C LYS A 16 2.07 26.02 7.34
N ILE A 17 2.45 24.93 6.69
CA ILE A 17 1.57 23.83 6.32
C ILE A 17 1.31 22.99 7.58
N ASN A 18 0.06 22.58 7.76
CA ASN A 18 -0.38 21.73 8.87
C ASN A 18 0.34 20.37 8.83
N PRO A 19 1.03 19.93 9.90
CA PRO A 19 1.79 18.66 9.93
C PRO A 19 0.90 17.40 9.86
N ALA A 20 -0.43 17.53 9.90
CA ALA A 20 -1.36 16.41 9.73
C ALA A 20 -1.52 15.96 8.27
N GLN A 21 -0.99 16.72 7.30
CA GLN A 21 -1.02 16.37 5.89
C GLN A 21 0.43 16.15 5.44
N GLY A 22 0.83 14.87 5.39
CA GLY A 22 2.14 14.50 4.89
C GLY A 22 2.32 15.01 3.46
N ILE A 23 3.48 15.59 3.17
CA ILE A 23 3.97 15.64 1.80
C ILE A 23 4.23 14.17 1.45
N LEU A 24 3.57 13.64 0.42
CA LEU A 24 4.00 12.38 -0.17
C LEU A 24 5.35 12.67 -0.80
N ASP A 25 6.43 12.34 -0.08
CA ASP A 25 7.78 12.34 -0.63
C ASP A 25 7.83 11.22 -1.67
N VAL A 26 7.51 11.56 -2.92
CA VAL A 26 7.55 10.64 -4.04
C VAL A 26 9.01 10.44 -4.44
N TYR A 27 9.47 9.18 -4.43
CA TYR A 27 10.83 8.80 -4.81
C TYR A 27 10.79 7.64 -5.81
N VAL A 28 11.93 7.33 -6.42
CA VAL A 28 12.05 6.21 -7.37
C VAL A 28 12.05 4.88 -6.59
N ASP A 29 11.03 4.05 -6.78
CA ASP A 29 10.88 2.74 -6.13
C ASP A 29 11.69 1.67 -6.88
N LYS A 30 11.54 1.64 -8.20
CA LYS A 30 12.31 0.78 -9.11
C LYS A 30 12.65 1.51 -10.40
N GLN A 31 13.83 1.25 -10.94
CA GLN A 31 14.25 1.78 -12.24
C GLN A 31 15.13 0.76 -12.97
N THR A 32 15.01 0.70 -14.30
CA THR A 32 15.84 -0.15 -15.17
C THR A 32 16.02 0.52 -16.53
N GLU A 33 16.88 -0.06 -17.37
CA GLU A 33 17.06 0.33 -18.77
C GLU A 33 16.89 -0.90 -19.66
N ILE A 34 15.93 -0.84 -20.59
CA ILE A 34 15.67 -1.90 -21.57
C ILE A 34 15.83 -1.32 -22.97
N GLN A 35 16.74 -1.88 -23.76
CA GLN A 35 17.02 -1.44 -25.14
C GLN A 35 17.35 0.07 -25.28
N GLY A 36 17.97 0.67 -24.27
CA GLY A 36 18.29 2.10 -24.25
C GLY A 36 17.17 3.00 -23.73
N ILE A 37 16.03 2.43 -23.33
CA ILE A 37 14.89 3.15 -22.76
C ILE A 37 14.95 3.02 -21.25
N GLU A 38 15.35 4.09 -20.57
CA GLU A 38 15.31 4.19 -19.11
C GLU A 38 13.86 4.39 -18.62
N MET A 39 13.39 3.47 -17.77
CA MET A 39 12.02 3.43 -17.25
C MET A 39 11.97 3.05 -15.76
N GLY A 40 10.92 3.46 -15.06
CA GLY A 40 10.80 3.21 -13.63
C GLY A 40 9.38 3.29 -13.10
N VAL A 41 9.24 3.06 -11.80
CA VAL A 41 8.01 3.24 -11.02
C VAL A 41 8.33 4.06 -9.78
N LEU A 42 7.48 5.02 -9.45
CA LEU A 42 7.59 5.86 -8.27
C LEU A 42 7.02 5.16 -7.01
N SER A 43 7.32 5.68 -5.83
CA SER A 43 6.85 5.14 -4.54
C SER A 43 5.32 5.14 -4.38
N ASP A 44 4.59 5.94 -5.15
CA ASP A 44 3.12 5.93 -5.23
C ASP A 44 2.57 4.92 -6.27
N GLY A 45 3.46 4.30 -7.05
CA GLY A 45 3.16 3.29 -8.05
C GLY A 45 3.01 3.86 -9.45
N THR A 46 3.22 5.16 -9.64
CA THR A 46 3.14 5.81 -10.95
C THR A 46 4.31 5.33 -11.84
N PRO A 47 4.03 4.68 -12.99
CA PRO A 47 5.06 4.31 -13.96
C PRO A 47 5.54 5.54 -14.73
N PHE A 48 6.82 5.59 -15.05
CA PHE A 48 7.42 6.73 -15.73
C PHE A 48 8.54 6.31 -16.68
N LEU A 49 8.88 7.20 -17.61
CA LEU A 49 10.14 7.19 -18.35
C LEU A 49 10.99 8.37 -17.92
N THR A 50 12.32 8.19 -17.91
CA THR A 50 13.19 9.36 -17.74
C THR A 50 13.14 10.22 -18.99
N GLN A 51 13.57 11.49 -18.90
CA GLN A 51 13.74 12.35 -20.07
C GLN A 51 14.57 11.66 -21.19
N ARG A 52 15.57 10.85 -20.81
CA ARG A 52 16.42 10.11 -21.76
C ARG A 52 15.67 8.93 -22.36
N GLY A 53 14.97 8.14 -21.55
CA GLY A 53 14.13 7.04 -22.01
C GLY A 53 13.02 7.50 -22.97
N LEU A 54 12.33 8.59 -22.65
CA LEU A 54 11.29 9.15 -23.51
C LEU A 54 11.84 9.69 -24.84
N ALA A 55 13.01 10.33 -24.82
CA ALA A 55 13.66 10.81 -26.03
C ALA A 55 14.02 9.65 -26.97
N ARG A 56 14.56 8.56 -26.41
CA ARG A 56 14.84 7.33 -27.14
C ARG A 56 13.57 6.73 -27.74
N LEU A 57 12.50 6.62 -26.93
CA LEU A 57 11.22 6.09 -27.39
C LEU A 57 10.61 6.90 -28.55
N CYS A 58 10.80 8.23 -28.56
CA CYS A 58 10.30 9.09 -29.62
C CYS A 58 11.25 9.23 -30.84
N GLY A 59 12.47 8.71 -30.77
CA GLY A 59 13.49 8.93 -31.81
C GLY A 59 13.92 10.40 -31.96
N VAL A 60 14.04 11.12 -30.83
CA VAL A 60 14.45 12.54 -30.80
C VAL A 60 15.63 12.75 -29.86
N GLN A 61 16.28 13.91 -29.97
CA GLN A 61 17.33 14.30 -29.04
C GLN A 61 16.75 14.59 -27.65
N ASN A 62 17.48 14.23 -26.60
CA ASN A 62 17.08 14.46 -25.20
C ASN A 62 16.75 15.94 -24.90
N ALA A 63 17.45 16.87 -25.55
CA ALA A 63 17.19 18.30 -25.46
C ALA A 63 15.75 18.66 -25.86
N HIS A 64 15.16 18.01 -26.87
CA HIS A 64 13.80 18.30 -27.30
C HIS A 64 12.75 17.97 -26.23
N ILE A 65 12.95 16.89 -25.49
CA ILE A 65 12.08 16.52 -24.36
C ILE A 65 12.30 17.48 -23.19
N GLY A 66 13.55 17.88 -22.93
CA GLY A 66 13.87 18.90 -21.93
C GLY A 66 13.22 20.26 -22.24
N THR A 67 13.19 20.65 -23.51
CA THR A 67 12.50 21.87 -23.96
C THR A 67 10.99 21.79 -23.70
N ILE A 68 10.34 20.62 -23.91
CA ILE A 68 8.93 20.45 -23.56
C ILE A 68 8.71 20.68 -22.05
N GLY A 69 9.66 20.22 -21.23
CA GLY A 69 9.66 20.47 -19.79
C GLY A 69 9.76 21.96 -19.43
N ALA A 70 10.71 22.67 -20.04
CA ALA A 70 10.95 24.08 -19.77
C ALA A 70 9.82 25.00 -20.27
N GLU A 71 9.20 24.66 -21.40
CA GLU A 71 8.14 25.45 -22.03
C GLU A 71 6.74 25.16 -21.43
N TRP A 72 6.61 24.21 -20.50
CA TRP A 72 5.30 23.70 -20.05
C TRP A 72 4.42 24.78 -19.43
N ASP A 73 5.02 25.66 -18.64
CA ASP A 73 4.33 26.70 -17.86
C ASP A 73 4.51 28.11 -18.42
N GLU A 74 4.99 28.23 -19.67
CA GLU A 74 5.07 29.54 -20.33
C GLU A 74 3.67 30.16 -20.49
N GLU A 75 3.58 31.48 -20.25
CA GLU A 75 2.34 32.25 -20.42
C GLU A 75 1.82 32.18 -21.85
N ILE A 76 2.72 32.23 -22.83
CA ILE A 76 2.40 32.10 -24.26
C ILE A 76 2.79 30.70 -24.72
N GLN A 77 1.79 29.83 -24.74
CA GLN A 77 1.97 28.42 -25.09
C GLN A 77 2.39 28.24 -26.55
N LYS A 78 3.50 27.52 -26.77
CA LYS A 78 3.97 27.16 -28.11
C LYS A 78 3.03 26.13 -28.74
N PRO A 79 2.89 26.10 -30.09
CA PRO A 79 1.99 25.16 -30.77
C PRO A 79 2.19 23.70 -30.36
N ARG A 80 3.43 23.25 -30.20
CA ARG A 80 3.77 21.90 -29.70
C ARG A 80 3.16 21.61 -28.33
N ILE A 81 3.33 22.51 -27.36
CA ILE A 81 2.86 22.29 -25.99
C ILE A 81 1.33 22.31 -25.96
N THR A 82 0.70 23.22 -26.72
CA THR A 82 -0.76 23.26 -26.90
C THR A 82 -1.27 21.93 -27.45
N THR A 83 -0.65 21.38 -28.48
CA THR A 83 -1.07 20.08 -29.03
C THR A 83 -0.94 18.96 -28.01
N ILE A 84 0.20 18.87 -27.30
CA ILE A 84 0.40 17.83 -26.26
C ILE A 84 -0.63 17.97 -25.13
N LYS A 85 -0.89 19.19 -24.65
CA LYS A 85 -1.91 19.46 -23.62
C LYS A 85 -3.33 19.13 -24.12
N ASN A 86 -3.62 19.34 -25.40
CA ASN A 86 -4.90 18.94 -26.00
C ASN A 86 -5.05 17.41 -26.04
N LEU A 87 -3.99 16.68 -26.43
CA LEU A 87 -3.98 15.20 -26.40
C LEU A 87 -4.19 14.65 -24.99
N LEU A 88 -3.57 15.28 -23.98
CA LEU A 88 -3.77 14.94 -22.56
C LEU A 88 -5.20 15.24 -22.10
N SER A 89 -5.71 16.43 -22.44
CA SER A 89 -7.06 16.86 -22.06
C SER A 89 -8.14 15.98 -22.69
N ALA A 90 -7.95 15.54 -23.94
CA ALA A 90 -8.83 14.59 -24.61
C ALA A 90 -8.91 13.22 -23.90
N ARG A 91 -7.89 12.88 -23.10
CA ARG A 91 -7.84 11.67 -22.25
C ARG A 91 -8.22 11.95 -20.79
N GLY A 92 -8.76 13.14 -20.50
CA GLY A 92 -9.14 13.56 -19.15
C GLY A 92 -7.97 13.89 -18.22
N GLN A 93 -6.76 14.08 -18.75
CA GLN A 93 -5.56 14.38 -17.98
C GLN A 93 -5.19 15.86 -18.11
N THR A 94 -4.94 16.53 -16.98
CA THR A 94 -4.53 17.95 -16.95
C THR A 94 -3.40 18.15 -15.93
N PRO A 95 -2.22 17.55 -16.18
CA PRO A 95 -1.12 17.62 -15.23
C PRO A 95 -0.57 19.05 -15.14
N THR A 96 -0.27 19.49 -13.92
CA THR A 96 0.33 20.81 -13.65
C THR A 96 1.76 20.90 -14.16
N ALA A 97 2.50 19.79 -14.15
CA ALA A 97 3.87 19.68 -14.66
C ALA A 97 4.01 18.42 -15.54
N PRO A 98 4.95 18.39 -16.50
CA PRO A 98 5.10 17.25 -17.40
C PRO A 98 5.87 16.08 -16.78
N TYR A 99 6.53 16.29 -15.64
CA TYR A 99 7.32 15.28 -14.94
C TYR A 99 7.34 15.56 -13.44
N PHE A 100 7.70 14.54 -12.66
CA PHE A 100 8.11 14.67 -11.27
C PHE A 100 9.62 14.87 -11.19
N ASP A 101 10.07 15.85 -10.41
CA ASP A 101 11.48 16.06 -10.11
C ASP A 101 11.84 15.25 -8.86
N VAL A 102 12.43 14.07 -9.07
CA VAL A 102 12.75 13.13 -7.99
C VAL A 102 14.26 12.95 -7.89
N SER A 103 14.77 12.99 -6.65
CA SER A 103 16.16 12.70 -6.36
C SER A 103 16.30 11.20 -6.11
N ASP A 104 16.96 10.49 -7.02
CA ASP A 104 17.52 9.16 -6.73
C ASP A 104 18.90 9.37 -6.09
N GLU A 105 19.35 8.49 -5.19
CA GLU A 105 20.39 8.69 -4.16
C GLU A 105 21.75 9.31 -4.63
N LYS A 106 21.97 9.48 -5.94
CA LYS A 106 23.13 10.16 -6.53
C LYS A 106 22.83 11.05 -7.75
N ARG A 107 21.58 11.13 -8.26
CA ARG A 107 21.23 11.85 -9.51
C ARG A 107 19.78 12.38 -9.50
N GLN A 108 19.60 13.57 -10.05
CA GLN A 108 18.29 14.13 -10.33
C GLN A 108 17.63 13.39 -11.51
N VAL A 109 16.40 12.95 -11.34
CA VAL A 109 15.62 12.20 -12.34
C VAL A 109 14.34 12.96 -12.65
N TYR A 110 14.20 13.38 -13.91
CA TYR A 110 12.95 13.92 -14.43
C TYR A 110 12.06 12.76 -14.89
N ALA A 111 11.13 12.38 -14.02
CA ALA A 111 10.23 11.24 -14.19
C ALA A 111 8.94 11.68 -14.91
N TYR A 112 8.88 11.46 -16.22
CA TYR A 112 7.68 11.74 -17.02
C TYR A 112 6.70 10.58 -16.84
N PRO A 113 5.50 10.80 -16.27
CA PRO A 113 4.56 9.73 -16.06
C PRO A 113 4.03 9.18 -17.40
N ASP A 114 3.65 7.90 -17.40
CA ASP A 114 3.22 7.16 -18.59
C ASP A 114 2.21 7.89 -19.49
N TYR A 115 1.21 8.54 -18.90
CA TYR A 115 0.19 9.28 -19.66
C TYR A 115 0.77 10.50 -20.39
N VAL A 116 1.77 11.19 -19.80
CA VAL A 116 2.52 12.26 -20.48
C VAL A 116 3.44 11.69 -21.55
N CYS A 117 4.14 10.59 -21.25
CA CYS A 117 4.97 9.89 -22.24
C CYS A 117 4.17 9.51 -23.48
N LEU A 118 2.97 8.96 -23.30
CA LEU A 118 2.08 8.57 -24.40
C LEU A 118 1.62 9.77 -25.23
N ALA A 119 1.32 10.91 -24.61
CA ALA A 119 0.91 12.12 -25.34
C ALA A 119 2.08 12.72 -26.15
N ILE A 120 3.29 12.73 -25.57
CA ILE A 120 4.50 13.20 -26.27
C ILE A 120 4.86 12.24 -27.41
N LEU A 121 4.75 10.94 -27.20
CA LEU A 121 4.99 9.93 -28.23
C LEU A 121 4.00 10.07 -29.39
N GLU A 122 2.70 10.24 -29.09
CA GLU A 122 1.66 10.48 -30.10
C GLU A 122 1.93 11.75 -30.90
N TYR A 123 2.35 12.83 -30.24
CA TYR A 123 2.72 14.08 -30.90
C TYR A 123 3.83 13.84 -31.94
N TYR A 124 4.92 13.18 -31.55
CA TYR A 124 6.01 12.87 -32.49
C TYR A 124 5.65 11.80 -33.53
N ALA A 125 4.61 11.00 -33.28
CA ALA A 125 4.11 10.03 -34.25
C ALA A 125 3.22 10.68 -35.33
N PHE A 126 2.36 11.65 -34.99
CA PHE A 126 1.33 12.12 -35.92
C PHE A 126 1.21 13.64 -36.06
N GLU A 127 1.52 14.41 -35.03
CA GLU A 127 1.17 15.84 -34.95
C GLU A 127 2.38 16.79 -35.05
N ALA A 128 3.59 16.26 -35.12
CA ALA A 128 4.82 17.06 -35.17
C ALA A 128 5.14 17.68 -36.55
N GLY A 129 4.22 17.58 -37.53
CA GLY A 129 4.41 18.08 -38.88
C GLY A 129 5.66 17.51 -39.55
N ALA A 130 6.55 18.38 -40.04
CA ALA A 130 7.84 17.97 -40.64
C ALA A 130 8.77 17.22 -39.66
N ASN A 131 8.49 17.28 -38.35
CA ASN A 131 9.27 16.60 -37.31
C ASN A 131 8.68 15.26 -36.86
N VAL A 132 7.66 14.75 -37.55
CA VAL A 132 7.17 13.38 -37.31
C VAL A 132 8.31 12.38 -37.45
N LYS A 133 8.41 11.46 -36.49
CA LYS A 133 9.49 10.46 -36.42
C LYS A 133 8.96 9.08 -36.77
N PRO A 134 9.56 8.38 -37.75
CA PRO A 134 9.20 6.99 -38.07
C PRO A 134 9.32 6.06 -36.85
N GLU A 135 10.33 6.28 -36.01
CA GLU A 135 10.53 5.54 -34.75
C GLU A 135 9.35 5.77 -33.77
N ALA A 136 8.90 7.01 -33.59
CA ALA A 136 7.74 7.32 -32.78
C ALA A 136 6.46 6.67 -33.33
N VAL A 137 6.25 6.68 -34.65
CA VAL A 137 5.10 6.00 -35.29
C VAL A 137 5.11 4.51 -35.00
N GLN A 138 6.26 3.85 -35.16
CA GLN A 138 6.41 2.42 -34.92
C GLN A 138 6.14 2.09 -33.45
N ASN A 139 6.80 2.81 -32.53
CA ASN A 139 6.66 2.59 -31.10
C ASN A 139 5.25 2.89 -30.61
N PHE A 140 4.62 3.95 -31.13
CA PHE A 140 3.22 4.27 -30.81
C PHE A 140 2.29 3.13 -31.23
N ARG A 141 2.45 2.58 -32.45
CA ARG A 141 1.64 1.44 -32.91
C ARG A 141 1.86 0.17 -32.08
N GLN A 142 3.09 -0.06 -31.61
CA GLN A 142 3.38 -1.17 -30.71
C GLN A 142 2.76 -0.98 -29.32
N LEU A 143 2.57 0.28 -28.89
CA LEU A 143 2.10 0.62 -27.54
C LEU A 143 0.61 1.00 -27.46
N ALA A 144 -0.06 1.22 -28.59
CA ALA A 144 -1.43 1.71 -28.66
C ALA A 144 -2.46 0.62 -28.28
N GLY A 145 -3.01 0.74 -27.07
CA GLY A 145 -4.20 -0.02 -26.63
C GLY A 145 -4.27 -0.24 -25.12
N MET A 146 -3.14 -0.53 -24.46
CA MET A 146 -3.06 -0.73 -23.01
C MET A 146 -1.61 -0.71 -22.47
N ALA A 147 -0.61 -0.48 -23.33
CA ALA A 147 0.66 -1.17 -23.17
C ALA A 147 1.80 -0.40 -22.48
N LEU A 148 1.86 0.94 -22.41
CA LEU A 148 3.06 1.57 -21.81
C LEU A 148 3.18 1.31 -20.30
N ARG A 149 2.08 1.49 -19.56
CA ARG A 149 1.99 1.17 -18.13
C ARG A 149 2.32 -0.30 -17.87
N GLU A 150 1.59 -1.18 -18.55
CA GLU A 150 1.72 -2.62 -18.37
C GLU A 150 3.09 -3.13 -18.81
N PHE A 151 3.67 -2.54 -19.86
CA PHE A 151 5.02 -2.82 -20.31
C PHE A 151 6.04 -2.43 -19.24
N ILE A 152 5.98 -1.21 -18.71
CA ILE A 152 6.90 -0.75 -17.64
C ILE A 152 6.78 -1.67 -16.43
N TYR A 153 5.54 -2.00 -16.02
CA TYR A 153 5.29 -2.93 -14.92
C TYR A 153 5.87 -4.32 -15.17
N THR A 154 5.62 -4.90 -16.34
CA THR A 154 6.12 -6.22 -16.74
C THR A 154 7.65 -6.24 -16.77
N GLN A 155 8.29 -5.24 -17.38
CA GLN A 155 9.75 -5.17 -17.48
C GLN A 155 10.42 -5.01 -16.11
N LEU A 156 9.75 -4.36 -15.15
CA LEU A 156 10.24 -4.18 -13.78
C LEU A 156 9.83 -5.29 -12.82
N GLY A 157 9.06 -6.28 -13.29
CA GLY A 157 8.40 -7.27 -12.42
C GLY A 157 7.59 -6.59 -11.31
N TYR A 158 6.98 -5.45 -11.63
CA TYR A 158 6.20 -4.64 -10.71
C TYR A 158 4.73 -5.00 -10.86
N SER A 159 4.06 -5.33 -9.76
CA SER A 159 2.62 -5.56 -9.74
C SER A 159 1.97 -4.57 -8.78
N PRO A 160 1.01 -3.74 -9.24
CA PRO A 160 0.25 -2.85 -8.36
C PRO A 160 -0.48 -3.59 -7.23
N SER A 161 -0.89 -4.85 -7.46
CA SER A 161 -1.54 -5.69 -6.45
C SER A 161 -0.56 -6.30 -5.45
N ALA A 162 0.73 -6.42 -5.79
CA ALA A 162 1.76 -6.91 -4.87
C ALA A 162 2.09 -5.91 -3.74
N ARG A 163 1.51 -4.70 -3.76
CA ARG A 163 1.61 -3.73 -2.66
C ARG A 163 0.69 -4.01 -1.48
N VAL A 164 -0.22 -4.98 -1.60
CA VAL A 164 -0.86 -5.58 -0.43
C VAL A 164 0.01 -6.79 -0.08
N PRO A 165 0.83 -6.74 0.99
CA PRO A 165 1.53 -7.93 1.46
C PRO A 165 0.55 -9.10 1.55
N ASP A 166 0.94 -10.30 1.13
CA ASP A 166 0.05 -11.47 1.07
C ASP A 166 -0.76 -11.65 2.36
N SER A 167 -0.14 -11.35 3.51
CA SER A 167 -0.75 -11.31 4.83
C SER A 167 -2.03 -10.47 4.96
N TRP A 168 -2.09 -9.33 4.29
CA TRP A 168 -3.28 -8.47 4.25
C TRP A 168 -4.36 -9.03 3.33
N SER A 169 -3.98 -9.60 2.18
CA SER A 169 -4.94 -10.26 1.28
C SER A 169 -5.56 -11.49 1.95
N LEU A 170 -4.75 -12.30 2.61
CA LEU A 170 -5.17 -13.49 3.34
C LEU A 170 -6.13 -13.12 4.48
N PHE A 171 -5.81 -12.08 5.26
CA PHE A 171 -6.71 -11.61 6.31
C PHE A 171 -8.04 -11.08 5.75
N HIS A 172 -7.98 -10.27 4.68
CA HIS A 172 -9.17 -9.74 4.00
C HIS A 172 -10.10 -10.86 3.53
N ASP A 173 -9.57 -11.89 2.88
CA ASP A 173 -10.36 -12.99 2.35
C ASP A 173 -11.02 -13.81 3.47
N ARG A 174 -10.30 -14.02 4.58
CA ARG A 174 -10.87 -14.67 5.77
C ARG A 174 -12.00 -13.85 6.39
N VAL A 175 -11.85 -12.53 6.51
CA VAL A 175 -12.89 -11.64 7.06
C VAL A 175 -14.11 -11.61 6.13
N SER A 176 -13.89 -11.55 4.82
CA SER A 176 -14.97 -11.45 3.83
C SER A 176 -15.89 -12.67 3.83
N LEU A 177 -15.33 -13.87 4.03
CA LEU A 177 -16.12 -15.12 4.08
C LEU A 177 -16.96 -15.29 5.34
N VAL A 178 -16.65 -14.56 6.42
CA VAL A 178 -17.32 -14.69 7.74
C VAL A 178 -18.08 -13.41 8.14
N PHE A 179 -18.07 -12.39 7.28
CA PHE A 179 -18.55 -11.05 7.58
C PHE A 179 -20.02 -11.04 8.06
N HIS A 180 -20.86 -11.94 7.53
CA HIS A 180 -22.29 -12.04 7.89
C HIS A 180 -22.75 -13.44 8.34
N THR A 181 -21.84 -14.35 8.71
CA THR A 181 -22.25 -15.72 9.09
C THR A 181 -22.57 -15.88 10.57
N VAL A 182 -22.15 -14.94 11.42
CA VAL A 182 -22.44 -14.97 12.87
C VAL A 182 -23.88 -14.49 13.11
N PRO A 183 -24.73 -15.28 13.79
CA PRO A 183 -26.10 -14.89 14.09
C PRO A 183 -26.21 -13.63 14.94
N HIS A 184 -27.31 -12.90 14.80
CA HIS A 184 -27.58 -11.71 15.60
C HIS A 184 -27.65 -12.06 17.10
N GLY A 185 -27.04 -11.21 17.94
CA GLY A 185 -26.93 -11.42 19.39
C GLY A 185 -25.73 -12.26 19.82
N TYR A 186 -24.84 -12.61 18.88
CA TYR A 186 -23.63 -13.38 19.13
C TYR A 186 -22.41 -12.73 18.47
N PHE A 187 -21.24 -12.94 19.08
CA PHE A 187 -19.94 -12.61 18.50
C PHE A 187 -19.12 -13.88 18.27
N SER A 188 -18.16 -13.82 17.33
CA SER A 188 -17.17 -14.88 17.13
C SER A 188 -15.79 -14.43 17.58
N VAL A 189 -15.03 -15.38 18.12
CA VAL A 189 -13.64 -15.14 18.56
C VAL A 189 -12.79 -14.57 17.42
N PHE A 190 -12.95 -15.10 16.19
CA PHE A 190 -12.20 -14.62 15.03
C PHE A 190 -12.44 -13.14 14.74
N LYS A 191 -13.70 -12.68 14.75
CA LYS A 191 -14.03 -11.27 14.52
C LYS A 191 -13.42 -10.36 15.58
N GLU A 192 -13.53 -10.74 16.85
CA GLU A 192 -12.98 -9.95 17.96
C GLU A 192 -11.44 -9.94 18.01
N MET A 193 -10.77 -10.83 17.29
CA MET A 193 -9.31 -10.85 17.17
C MET A 193 -8.77 -9.96 16.06
N SER A 194 -9.62 -9.31 15.27
CA SER A 194 -9.21 -8.50 14.11
C SER A 194 -8.13 -7.47 14.47
N ASP A 195 -8.27 -6.77 15.59
CA ASP A 195 -7.29 -5.77 16.04
C ASP A 195 -5.93 -6.38 16.37
N ILE A 196 -5.92 -7.58 16.97
CA ILE A 196 -4.69 -8.32 17.28
C ILE A 196 -4.01 -8.76 15.98
N ILE A 197 -4.77 -9.30 15.02
CA ILE A 197 -4.25 -9.75 13.73
C ILE A 197 -3.67 -8.57 12.95
N VAL A 198 -4.40 -7.45 12.87
CA VAL A 198 -3.94 -6.21 12.23
C VAL A 198 -2.65 -5.70 12.88
N THR A 199 -2.56 -5.73 14.22
CA THR A 199 -1.37 -5.31 14.95
C THR A 199 -0.17 -6.19 14.59
N LEU A 200 -0.35 -7.50 14.52
CA LEU A 200 0.69 -8.45 14.14
C LEU A 200 1.17 -8.23 12.69
N ILE A 201 0.25 -8.06 11.74
CA ILE A 201 0.58 -7.78 10.33
C ILE A 201 1.42 -6.50 10.23
N ARG A 202 1.04 -5.44 10.96
CA ARG A 202 1.79 -4.16 10.99
C ARG A 202 3.19 -4.30 11.56
N GLN A 203 3.44 -5.25 12.46
CA GLN A 203 4.78 -5.56 12.99
C GLN A 203 5.59 -6.48 12.06
N GLY A 204 5.09 -6.78 10.86
CA GLY A 204 5.79 -7.60 9.88
C GLY A 204 5.50 -9.09 10.00
N ALA A 205 4.40 -9.48 10.68
CA ALA A 205 3.95 -10.87 10.62
C ALA A 205 3.66 -11.26 9.18
N GLN A 206 4.34 -12.31 8.71
CA GLN A 206 3.90 -13.06 7.55
C GLN A 206 2.70 -13.90 8.01
N VAL A 207 1.51 -13.30 7.97
CA VAL A 207 0.26 -14.05 8.19
C VAL A 207 0.08 -14.98 7.00
N ASP A 208 0.30 -16.26 7.22
CA ASP A 208 0.04 -17.36 6.30
C ASP A 208 -1.00 -18.33 6.93
N ASP A 209 -1.23 -19.48 6.29
CA ASP A 209 -2.11 -20.55 6.80
C ASP A 209 -1.64 -21.16 8.13
N LYS A 210 -0.43 -20.83 8.59
CA LYS A 210 0.23 -21.39 9.78
C LYS A 210 0.32 -20.40 10.93
N PHE A 211 0.10 -19.10 10.69
CA PHE A 211 0.28 -18.03 11.66
C PHE A 211 -0.96 -17.14 11.86
N ILE A 212 -2.02 -17.71 12.43
CA ILE A 212 -3.12 -16.97 13.05
C ILE A 212 -3.48 -17.66 14.38
N PRO A 213 -3.51 -16.93 15.53
CA PRO A 213 -3.74 -17.54 16.84
C PRO A 213 -5.22 -17.79 17.16
N ASP A 214 -6.12 -17.69 16.19
CA ASP A 214 -7.58 -17.78 16.38
C ASP A 214 -8.04 -19.13 16.91
N ILE A 215 -7.48 -20.23 16.42
CA ILE A 215 -7.75 -21.58 16.96
C ILE A 215 -7.27 -21.66 18.42
N SER A 216 -6.08 -21.12 18.72
CA SER A 216 -5.53 -21.14 20.08
C SER A 216 -6.39 -20.33 21.04
N VAL A 217 -6.74 -19.10 20.68
CA VAL A 217 -7.66 -18.27 21.48
C VAL A 217 -9.00 -18.97 21.64
N GLY A 218 -9.57 -19.49 20.55
CA GLY A 218 -10.86 -20.18 20.57
C GLY A 218 -10.88 -21.36 21.54
N GLN A 219 -9.84 -22.18 21.54
CA GLN A 219 -9.69 -23.31 22.48
C GLN A 219 -9.57 -22.83 23.93
N HIS A 220 -8.73 -21.82 24.19
CA HIS A 220 -8.54 -21.30 25.55
C HIS A 220 -9.80 -20.61 26.08
N TRP A 221 -10.52 -19.87 25.24
CA TRP A 221 -11.78 -19.24 25.60
C TRP A 221 -12.88 -20.27 25.84
N ALA A 222 -12.99 -21.28 24.97
CA ALA A 222 -13.98 -22.36 25.13
C ALA A 222 -13.79 -23.15 26.44
N ASN A 223 -12.54 -23.29 26.89
CA ASN A 223 -12.22 -23.89 28.19
C ASN A 223 -12.60 -22.95 29.34
N HIS A 224 -12.19 -21.68 29.27
CA HIS A 224 -12.55 -20.69 30.29
C HIS A 224 -14.07 -20.60 30.47
N TRP A 225 -14.82 -20.49 29.36
CA TRP A 225 -16.28 -20.48 29.33
C TRP A 225 -16.93 -21.62 30.14
N ARG A 226 -16.43 -22.84 29.95
CA ARG A 226 -16.92 -24.04 30.65
C ARG A 226 -16.50 -24.04 32.11
N ASP A 227 -15.25 -23.73 32.38
CA ASP A 227 -14.66 -23.85 33.71
C ASP A 227 -15.22 -22.78 34.69
N THR A 228 -15.64 -21.62 34.19
CA THR A 228 -16.28 -20.56 34.98
C THR A 228 -17.81 -20.56 34.90
N GLY A 229 -18.41 -21.46 34.10
CA GLY A 229 -19.86 -21.60 34.00
C GLY A 229 -20.58 -20.38 33.44
N LEU A 230 -19.94 -19.62 32.54
CA LEU A 230 -20.50 -18.37 31.98
C LEU A 230 -21.82 -18.56 31.25
N GLU A 231 -22.08 -19.78 30.77
CA GLU A 231 -23.32 -20.18 30.15
C GLU A 231 -24.55 -19.87 31.02
N ALA A 232 -24.45 -20.07 32.33
CA ALA A 232 -25.56 -19.82 33.26
C ALA A 232 -25.91 -18.32 33.37
N ALA A 233 -24.93 -17.43 33.15
CA ALA A 233 -25.10 -15.98 33.27
C ALA A 233 -25.44 -15.31 31.92
N HIS A 234 -24.93 -15.86 30.82
CA HIS A 234 -24.94 -15.20 29.51
C HIS A 234 -25.79 -15.91 28.46
N GLY A 235 -26.19 -17.16 28.70
CA GLY A 235 -26.87 -18.03 27.73
C GLY A 235 -25.90 -18.97 27.02
N GLU A 236 -26.45 -19.94 26.29
CA GLU A 236 -25.68 -20.97 25.58
C GLU A 236 -24.85 -20.41 24.43
N ARG A 237 -23.66 -20.97 24.21
CA ARG A 237 -22.91 -20.74 22.97
C ARG A 237 -23.50 -21.61 21.85
N ILE A 238 -23.51 -21.08 20.63
CA ILE A 238 -24.04 -21.81 19.46
C ILE A 238 -22.95 -21.98 18.40
N GLN A 239 -23.16 -22.93 17.49
CA GLN A 239 -22.28 -23.12 16.33
C GLN A 239 -22.78 -22.30 15.13
N TYR A 240 -21.85 -21.82 14.30
CA TYR A 240 -22.16 -21.12 13.06
C TYR A 240 -21.25 -21.61 11.92
N GLU A 241 -21.66 -21.36 10.68
CA GLU A 241 -20.88 -21.71 9.49
C GLU A 241 -19.64 -20.80 9.37
N HIS A 242 -18.46 -21.40 9.50
CA HIS A 242 -17.19 -20.72 9.31
C HIS A 242 -16.44 -21.32 8.12
N ASN A 243 -16.13 -20.50 7.12
CA ASN A 243 -15.48 -20.95 5.90
C ASN A 243 -14.06 -20.37 5.79
N TYR A 244 -13.14 -21.19 5.29
CA TYR A 244 -11.80 -20.78 4.88
C TYR A 244 -11.72 -20.60 3.35
N PRO A 245 -10.90 -19.67 2.83
CA PRO A 245 -10.68 -19.57 1.38
C PRO A 245 -10.16 -20.89 0.79
N SER A 246 -10.52 -21.21 -0.46
CA SER A 246 -10.29 -22.54 -1.07
C SER A 246 -8.84 -23.02 -1.09
N TYR A 247 -7.89 -22.09 -1.02
CA TYR A 247 -6.45 -22.34 -1.03
C TYR A 247 -5.85 -22.54 0.38
N PHE A 248 -6.66 -22.47 1.44
CA PHE A 248 -6.24 -22.85 2.80
C PHE A 248 -6.40 -24.37 3.01
N PRO A 249 -5.48 -25.04 3.73
CA PRO A 249 -5.62 -26.46 4.07
C PRO A 249 -6.94 -26.80 4.77
N GLN A 250 -7.46 -25.88 5.58
CA GLN A 250 -8.68 -26.04 6.36
C GLN A 250 -9.96 -26.01 5.50
N ALA A 251 -9.87 -25.52 4.25
CA ALA A 251 -11.02 -25.40 3.35
C ALA A 251 -11.54 -26.75 2.87
N ALA A 252 -10.72 -27.81 2.93
CA ALA A 252 -11.12 -29.18 2.59
C ALA A 252 -12.29 -29.71 3.43
N SER A 253 -12.54 -29.13 4.61
CA SER A 253 -13.66 -29.48 5.48
C SER A 253 -14.53 -28.26 5.82
N ASN A 254 -14.69 -27.34 4.87
CA ASN A 254 -15.71 -26.31 4.95
C ASN A 254 -17.13 -26.91 4.80
N PRO A 255 -18.15 -26.37 5.50
CA PRO A 255 -18.03 -25.38 6.58
C PRO A 255 -17.45 -25.99 7.86
N GLN A 256 -16.56 -25.26 8.51
CA GLN A 256 -15.97 -25.64 9.79
C GLN A 256 -16.92 -25.28 10.93
N PRO A 257 -17.19 -26.20 11.87
CA PRO A 257 -18.01 -25.90 13.03
C PRO A 257 -17.22 -25.00 14.00
N ALA A 258 -17.60 -23.72 14.06
CA ALA A 258 -17.03 -22.75 15.00
C ALA A 258 -18.08 -22.29 16.01
N TYR A 259 -17.67 -22.09 17.26
CA TYR A 259 -18.55 -21.52 18.28
C TYR A 259 -18.61 -19.99 18.17
N CYS A 260 -19.80 -19.44 18.35
CA CYS A 260 -20.06 -18.05 18.64
C CYS A 260 -20.77 -17.94 20.01
N TYR A 261 -20.58 -16.80 20.67
CA TYR A 261 -20.92 -16.59 22.07
C TYR A 261 -21.88 -15.40 22.20
N PRO A 262 -22.80 -15.39 23.16
CA PRO A 262 -23.74 -14.29 23.33
C PRO A 262 -23.04 -12.94 23.51
N ASP A 263 -23.53 -11.88 22.87
CA ASP A 263 -22.98 -10.52 22.97
C ASP A 263 -22.92 -10.00 24.42
N SER A 264 -23.78 -10.53 25.29
CA SER A 264 -23.82 -10.22 26.72
C SER A 264 -22.49 -10.51 27.44
N CYS A 265 -21.69 -11.47 26.97
CA CYS A 265 -20.39 -11.82 27.57
C CYS A 265 -19.19 -11.12 26.90
N LEU A 266 -19.42 -10.27 25.89
CA LEU A 266 -18.35 -9.67 25.09
C LEU A 266 -17.35 -8.84 25.93
N GLY A 267 -17.85 -8.10 26.92
CA GLY A 267 -17.00 -7.35 27.83
C GLY A 267 -16.08 -8.24 28.68
N GLU A 268 -16.57 -9.42 29.05
CA GLU A 268 -15.79 -10.43 29.79
C GLU A 268 -14.75 -11.08 28.89
N PHE A 269 -15.11 -11.46 27.66
CA PHE A 269 -14.16 -11.95 26.68
C PHE A 269 -13.01 -10.97 26.46
N ARG A 270 -13.31 -9.69 26.23
CA ARG A 270 -12.28 -8.65 26.02
C ARG A 270 -11.38 -8.46 27.23
N ARG A 271 -11.92 -8.57 28.45
CA ARG A 271 -11.15 -8.53 29.69
C ARG A 271 -10.22 -9.74 29.79
N TRP A 272 -10.77 -10.94 29.65
CA TRP A 272 -10.03 -12.20 29.66
C TRP A 272 -8.92 -12.24 28.60
N MET A 273 -9.21 -11.77 27.39
CA MET A 273 -8.24 -11.68 26.30
C MET A 273 -7.01 -10.87 26.71
N ARG A 274 -7.22 -9.68 27.31
CA ARG A 274 -6.12 -8.80 27.74
C ARG A 274 -5.38 -9.35 28.95
N ASP A 275 -6.13 -9.74 29.99
CA ASP A 275 -5.56 -10.00 31.31
C ASP A 275 -4.99 -11.41 31.45
N VAL A 276 -5.47 -12.35 30.61
CA VAL A 276 -5.08 -13.76 30.65
C VAL A 276 -4.41 -14.19 29.35
N TYR A 277 -5.09 -14.06 28.20
CA TYR A 277 -4.56 -14.65 26.96
C TYR A 277 -3.31 -13.92 26.46
N LEU A 278 -3.40 -12.60 26.25
CA LEU A 278 -2.28 -11.79 25.75
C LEU A 278 -1.10 -11.77 26.73
N LYS A 279 -1.40 -11.80 28.03
CA LYS A 279 -0.38 -11.80 29.08
C LYS A 279 0.32 -13.16 29.24
N ASP A 280 -0.43 -14.24 29.36
CA ASP A 280 0.11 -15.53 29.80
C ASP A 280 0.26 -16.56 28.67
N LYS A 281 -0.59 -16.49 27.64
CA LYS A 281 -0.66 -17.52 26.58
C LYS A 281 0.01 -17.08 25.28
N MET A 282 -0.14 -15.83 24.89
CA MET A 282 0.43 -15.27 23.66
C MET A 282 1.97 -15.38 23.60
N PRO A 283 2.74 -15.10 24.68
CA PRO A 283 4.19 -15.28 24.64
C PRO A 283 4.61 -16.72 24.35
N THR A 284 3.90 -17.68 24.94
CA THR A 284 4.14 -19.12 24.74
C THR A 284 3.80 -19.54 23.30
N TYR A 285 2.68 -19.05 22.77
CA TYR A 285 2.27 -19.31 21.38
C TYR A 285 3.31 -18.80 20.38
N LEU A 286 3.69 -17.52 20.48
CA LEU A 286 4.67 -16.89 19.58
C LEU A 286 6.05 -17.58 19.67
N SER A 287 6.50 -17.90 20.87
CA SER A 287 7.78 -18.59 21.09
C SER A 287 7.77 -19.99 20.46
N THR A 288 6.64 -20.71 20.54
CA THR A 288 6.50 -22.04 19.93
C THR A 288 6.52 -21.93 18.41
N LYS A 289 5.83 -20.95 17.83
CA LYS A 289 5.84 -20.71 16.38
C LYS A 289 7.22 -20.29 15.86
N ALA A 290 7.95 -19.50 16.62
CA ALA A 290 9.34 -19.18 16.31
C ALA A 290 10.25 -20.42 16.33
N LYS A 291 10.11 -21.30 17.33
CA LYS A 291 10.85 -22.58 17.38
C LYS A 291 10.51 -23.52 16.23
N GLN A 292 9.28 -23.47 15.72
CA GLN A 292 8.83 -24.25 14.56
C GLN A 292 9.29 -23.64 13.22
N GLY A 293 10.02 -22.52 13.23
CA GLY A 293 10.48 -21.83 12.02
C GLY A 293 9.38 -21.03 11.29
N ALA A 294 8.18 -20.94 11.86
CA ALA A 294 7.07 -20.18 11.27
C ALA A 294 7.22 -18.66 11.47
N LEU A 295 8.06 -18.23 12.42
CA LEU A 295 8.30 -16.81 12.71
C LEU A 295 9.78 -16.55 12.98
N PRO A 296 10.31 -15.38 12.58
CA PRO A 296 11.63 -14.94 13.02
C PRO A 296 11.68 -14.76 14.54
N PRO A 297 12.76 -15.17 15.25
CA PRO A 297 12.90 -14.93 16.68
C PRO A 297 12.84 -13.44 17.07
N SER A 298 13.34 -12.55 16.21
CA SER A 298 13.29 -11.10 16.39
C SER A 298 11.85 -10.54 16.38
N PHE A 299 10.93 -11.21 15.67
CA PHE A 299 9.53 -10.80 15.57
C PHE A 299 8.78 -10.98 16.89
N VAL A 300 9.10 -12.03 17.68
CA VAL A 300 8.39 -12.35 18.94
C VAL A 300 8.41 -11.16 19.90
N LYS A 301 9.56 -10.50 20.04
CA LYS A 301 9.70 -9.34 20.93
C LYS A 301 8.87 -8.15 20.44
N LEU A 302 8.97 -7.81 19.15
CA LEU A 302 8.23 -6.70 18.54
C LEU A 302 6.71 -6.92 18.65
N ALA A 303 6.25 -8.15 18.41
CA ALA A 303 4.84 -8.51 18.51
C ALA A 303 4.31 -8.37 19.95
N LEU A 304 5.07 -8.83 20.95
CA LEU A 304 4.65 -8.72 22.35
C LEU A 304 4.65 -7.27 22.85
N GLU A 305 5.62 -6.46 22.42
CA GLU A 305 5.65 -5.03 22.71
C GLU A 305 4.45 -4.30 22.11
N ALA A 306 4.11 -4.60 20.84
CA ALA A 306 2.97 -3.98 20.16
C ALA A 306 1.60 -4.41 20.71
N LEU A 307 1.48 -5.65 21.20
CA LEU A 307 0.24 -6.18 21.79
C LEU A 307 0.06 -5.83 23.27
N SER A 308 1.09 -5.25 23.90
CA SER A 308 0.99 -4.80 25.28
C SER A 308 0.02 -3.60 25.36
N PRO A 309 -0.89 -3.58 26.35
CA PRO A 309 -1.84 -2.49 26.48
C PRO A 309 -1.11 -1.15 26.67
N ALA A 310 -1.49 -0.14 25.89
CA ALA A 310 -0.96 1.21 26.03
C ALA A 310 -1.16 1.68 27.49
N THR A 311 -0.07 2.10 28.13
CA THR A 311 -0.14 2.68 29.46
C THR A 311 -1.07 3.89 29.38
N ARG A 312 -2.12 3.93 30.23
CA ARG A 312 -3.09 5.02 30.26
C ARG A 312 -2.32 6.35 30.23
N PRO A 313 -2.60 7.28 29.29
CA PRO A 313 -1.90 8.56 29.27
C PRO A 313 -2.07 9.20 30.65
N LYS A 314 -0.96 9.70 31.23
CA LYS A 314 -1.03 10.48 32.47
C LYS A 314 -2.04 11.59 32.21
N ALA A 315 -3.06 11.67 33.07
CA ALA A 315 -3.98 12.80 33.03
C ALA A 315 -3.13 14.07 33.06
N LEU A 316 -3.34 14.95 32.09
CA LEU A 316 -2.78 16.30 32.14
C LEU A 316 -3.42 16.96 33.37
N SER A 317 -2.63 17.05 34.44
CA SER A 317 -2.94 17.86 35.63
C SER A 317 -2.77 19.33 35.30
#